data_AF-A0A3M2JJS8-F1
#
_entry.id   AF-A0A3M2JJS8-F1
#
_cell.length_a   1.000
_cell.length_b   1.000
_cell.length_c   1.000
_cell.angle_alpha   90.00
_cell.angle_beta   90.00
_cell.angle_gamma   90.00
#
_symmetry.space_group_name_H-M   'P 1'
#
loop_
_entity.id
_entity.type
_entity.pdbx_description
1 polymer ?
#
loop_
_entity_poly.entity_id
_entity_poly.type
_entity_poly.pdbx_seq_one_letter_code
_entity_poly.pdbx_strand_id
1 'polypeptide(L)'
;MPGTAVVWNHVTSFVRRARTRLATTSAALGDRIVRNTTDVPTDGTHRERRTRRGRVRVIGAATAVVVLGTGGVAVADAHKTVTLDVDGVATTVSTFSGSVEGLLAEQKIDLGQRDTVTPSGALQDGSDVTVRYAHQVTVQTDGAEELVWTTALTADEALEMLAARGDDVRLVASRSAGGRPDLNLDLTLDGPAAVQVDGKTLTVPDGSTTVAEALDALDVELAAADRVSVQRASGRITVVVNRVVVQDVTTTHEVPFNAVEQQDASLYKGTNKVTTAGVVGVRTVVERVTTVDGVETAREALSDEVTQAPVDQVTNVGTKDKPVAAATPAVGGGDAAGLNWGALAACESGGRANAVSATGKYHGLYQFSVATWQAVGGAGLPSEASADEQTARAQALYNRSGAGQWPHCGPRLFS
;
A
#
# COMPACT_ATOMS: atom_id res chain seq x y z
N MET A 1 -17.19 11.07 12.86
CA MET A 1 -16.31 11.22 11.70
C MET A 1 -15.06 10.42 12.02
N PRO A 2 -14.84 9.22 11.45
CA PRO A 2 -13.59 8.53 11.65
C PRO A 2 -12.54 9.24 10.78
N GLY A 3 -11.46 9.67 11.42
CA GLY A 3 -10.38 10.44 10.80
C GLY A 3 -9.55 9.55 9.87
N THR A 4 -9.34 10.02 8.65
CA THR A 4 -8.39 9.43 7.71
C THR A 4 -6.98 9.53 8.28
N ALA A 5 -6.43 8.41 8.75
CA ALA A 5 -5.03 8.31 9.08
C ALA A 5 -4.23 8.15 7.77
N VAL A 6 -3.68 9.26 7.28
CA VAL A 6 -2.72 9.24 6.17
C VAL A 6 -1.36 8.83 6.75
N VAL A 7 -1.05 7.54 6.66
CA VAL A 7 0.25 7.01 7.06
C VAL A 7 1.20 7.09 5.87
N TRP A 8 2.09 8.08 5.88
CA TRP A 8 3.18 8.19 4.92
C TRP A 8 4.28 7.20 5.28
N ASN A 9 4.26 6.00 4.68
CA ASN A 9 5.41 5.11 4.77
C ASN A 9 6.50 5.61 3.81
N HIS A 10 7.48 6.34 4.35
CA HIS A 10 8.72 6.65 3.65
C HIS A 10 9.49 5.35 3.39
N VAL A 11 9.52 4.89 2.14
CA VAL A 11 10.52 3.92 1.71
C VAL A 11 11.80 4.69 1.43
N THR A 12 12.65 4.87 2.45
CA THR A 12 14.01 5.38 2.28
C THR A 12 14.86 4.31 1.60
N SER A 13 15.24 4.53 0.35
CA SER A 13 16.34 3.82 -0.30
C SER A 13 17.67 4.32 0.28
N PHE A 14 18.20 3.60 1.28
CA PHE A 14 19.57 3.81 1.73
C PHE A 14 20.53 3.06 0.81
N VAL A 15 21.25 3.79 -0.04
CA VAL A 15 22.58 3.38 -0.50
C VAL A 15 23.58 4.41 -0.02
N ARG A 16 24.09 4.22 1.20
CA ARG A 16 25.32 4.89 1.67
C ARG A 16 26.51 4.20 0.99
N ARG A 17 27.22 4.91 0.10
CA ARG A 17 28.64 4.61 -0.16
C ARG A 17 29.51 5.61 0.59
N ALA A 18 30.19 5.11 1.61
CA ALA A 18 31.30 5.81 2.25
C ALA A 18 32.43 6.01 1.23
N ARG A 19 32.83 7.26 0.99
CA ARG A 19 34.13 7.59 0.37
C ARG A 19 35.08 8.04 1.48
N THR A 20 35.97 7.15 1.90
CA THR A 20 37.15 7.53 2.67
C THR A 20 38.15 8.16 1.70
N ARG A 21 38.26 9.49 1.70
CA ARG A 21 39.40 10.21 1.10
C ARG A 21 40.57 10.15 2.10
N LEU A 22 41.73 9.71 1.64
CA LEU A 22 43.02 10.12 2.20
C LEU A 22 43.86 10.69 1.05
N ALA A 23 44.39 11.87 1.30
CA ALA A 23 45.03 12.73 0.33
C ALA A 23 46.54 12.84 0.58
N THR A 24 47.25 13.12 -0.51
CA THR A 24 48.46 13.97 -0.64
C THR A 24 49.83 13.45 -0.17
N THR A 25 50.79 13.37 -1.11
CA THR A 25 52.08 14.12 -1.14
C THR A 25 52.86 13.71 -2.42
N SER A 26 53.13 14.59 -3.40
CA SER A 26 54.16 15.64 -3.53
C SER A 26 55.59 15.11 -3.83
N ALA A 27 56.14 15.51 -5.01
CA ALA A 27 57.56 15.66 -5.44
C ALA A 27 57.67 15.31 -6.95
N ALA A 28 57.88 16.23 -7.90
CA ALA A 28 59.02 17.11 -8.22
C ALA A 28 60.07 16.48 -9.18
N LEU A 29 60.50 17.32 -10.16
CA LEU A 29 61.62 17.22 -11.12
C LEU A 29 61.42 16.32 -12.37
N GLY A 30 61.78 16.73 -13.59
CA GLY A 30 62.41 17.94 -14.12
C GLY A 30 62.85 17.75 -15.58
N ASP A 31 63.10 18.88 -16.28
CA ASP A 31 63.87 19.06 -17.53
C ASP A 31 63.45 18.27 -18.80
N ARG A 32 63.59 18.74 -20.06
CA ARG A 32 64.07 19.95 -20.74
C ARG A 32 63.73 19.77 -22.25
N ILE A 33 63.35 20.86 -22.94
CA ILE A 33 63.79 21.32 -24.30
C ILE A 33 63.59 20.30 -25.48
N VAL A 34 62.92 20.57 -26.61
CA VAL A 34 63.26 21.48 -27.74
C VAL A 34 62.03 21.68 -28.65
N ARG A 35 62.05 22.84 -29.31
CA ARG A 35 61.13 23.49 -30.25
C ARG A 35 60.82 22.74 -31.57
N ASN A 36 59.69 23.16 -32.14
CA ASN A 36 59.50 23.70 -33.50
C ASN A 36 58.78 22.85 -34.57
N THR A 37 57.63 23.43 -34.98
CA THR A 37 57.18 23.73 -36.36
C THR A 37 56.83 22.62 -37.35
N THR A 38 55.55 22.73 -37.78
CA THR A 38 55.00 22.75 -39.16
C THR A 38 54.86 21.46 -39.97
N ASP A 39 53.66 21.43 -40.57
CA ASP A 39 53.26 20.87 -41.86
C ASP A 39 52.61 19.48 -41.94
N VAL A 40 51.35 19.57 -42.42
CA VAL A 40 50.54 18.58 -43.14
C VAL A 40 51.13 18.47 -44.57
N PRO A 41 51.27 17.28 -45.17
CA PRO A 41 50.24 16.85 -46.12
C PRO A 41 49.90 15.34 -46.15
N THR A 42 48.74 15.13 -46.76
CA THR A 42 48.03 13.92 -47.20
C THR A 42 48.88 12.76 -47.76
N ASP A 43 48.53 11.51 -47.40
CA ASP A 43 48.16 10.48 -48.39
C ASP A 43 47.42 9.30 -47.71
N GLY A 44 46.49 8.71 -48.45
CA GLY A 44 45.63 7.62 -48.02
C GLY A 44 46.36 6.29 -47.93
N THR A 45 46.01 5.50 -46.93
CA THR A 45 46.11 4.04 -46.98
C THR A 45 44.92 3.44 -46.24
N HIS A 46 44.27 2.49 -46.91
CA HIS A 46 43.25 1.61 -46.35
C HIS A 46 43.75 1.02 -45.03
N ARG A 47 43.06 1.32 -43.93
CA ARG A 47 43.28 0.66 -42.65
C ARG A 47 42.01 -0.10 -42.30
N GLU A 48 42.09 -1.42 -42.44
CA GLU A 48 41.13 -2.37 -41.88
C GLU A 48 40.71 -1.94 -40.47
N ARG A 49 39.46 -1.55 -40.34
CA ARG A 49 38.83 -1.32 -39.03
C ARG A 49 38.70 -2.69 -38.36
N ARG A 50 39.70 -3.03 -37.54
CA ARG A 50 39.56 -3.99 -36.45
C ARG A 50 38.33 -3.59 -35.64
N THR A 51 37.29 -4.42 -35.71
CA THR A 51 36.09 -4.31 -34.90
C THR A 51 36.48 -4.36 -33.43
N ARG A 52 36.44 -3.21 -32.75
CA ARG A 52 36.50 -3.17 -31.30
C ARG A 52 35.16 -3.71 -30.80
N ARG A 53 35.11 -5.00 -30.45
CA ARG A 53 34.04 -5.56 -29.61
C ARG A 53 33.93 -4.67 -28.37
N GLY A 54 32.84 -3.89 -28.29
CA GLY A 54 32.49 -3.11 -27.12
C GLY A 54 32.39 -4.05 -25.93
N ARG A 55 33.04 -3.69 -24.82
CA ARG A 55 32.93 -4.43 -23.57
C ARG A 55 31.51 -4.28 -23.07
N VAL A 56 30.73 -5.36 -23.11
CA VAL A 56 29.43 -5.45 -22.45
C VAL A 56 29.63 -5.13 -20.98
N ARG A 57 28.94 -4.10 -20.48
CA ARG A 57 28.93 -3.77 -19.05
C ARG A 57 27.99 -4.75 -18.37
N VAL A 58 28.56 -5.77 -17.73
CA VAL A 58 27.81 -6.65 -16.82
C VAL A 58 27.36 -5.80 -15.63
N ILE A 59 26.07 -5.44 -15.58
CA ILE A 59 25.47 -4.84 -14.39
C ILE A 59 25.21 -5.99 -13.43
N GLY A 60 26.14 -6.21 -12.50
CA GLY A 60 25.99 -7.21 -11.46
C GLY A 60 24.89 -6.83 -10.47
N ALA A 61 23.66 -7.28 -10.73
CA ALA A 61 22.64 -7.47 -9.72
C ALA A 61 22.53 -8.98 -9.46
N ALA A 62 23.34 -9.49 -8.54
CA ALA A 62 23.27 -10.88 -8.11
C ALA A 62 22.06 -11.08 -7.19
N THR A 63 20.86 -11.27 -7.75
CA THR A 63 19.75 -11.89 -7.03
C THR A 63 19.84 -13.41 -7.23
N ALA A 64 20.65 -14.07 -6.40
CA ALA A 64 20.65 -15.52 -6.31
C ALA A 64 19.39 -15.99 -5.57
N VAL A 65 18.38 -16.48 -6.30
CA VAL A 65 17.25 -17.21 -5.70
C VAL A 65 17.72 -18.63 -5.43
N VAL A 66 18.18 -18.89 -4.20
CA VAL A 66 18.57 -20.23 -3.74
C VAL A 66 17.32 -20.94 -3.21
N VAL A 67 16.78 -21.88 -3.98
CA VAL A 67 15.75 -22.81 -3.50
C VAL A 67 16.44 -23.96 -2.76
N LEU A 68 16.43 -23.91 -1.42
CA LEU A 68 16.93 -25.00 -0.58
C LEU A 68 15.88 -26.12 -0.48
N GLY A 69 15.98 -27.10 -1.38
CA GLY A 69 15.34 -28.41 -1.21
C GLY A 69 16.22 -29.34 -0.38
N THR A 70 15.72 -29.83 0.75
CA THR A 70 16.40 -30.83 1.58
C THR A 70 16.38 -32.20 0.91
N GLY A 71 17.54 -32.69 0.45
CA GLY A 71 17.72 -34.11 0.13
C GLY A 71 18.89 -34.45 -0.82
N GLY A 72 19.96 -35.02 -0.27
CA GLY A 72 20.87 -35.94 -0.98
C GLY A 72 22.03 -35.33 -1.78
N VAL A 73 23.26 -35.56 -1.32
CA VAL A 73 24.50 -35.26 -2.05
C VAL A 73 24.66 -36.22 -3.23
N ALA A 74 24.46 -35.72 -4.45
CA ALA A 74 25.17 -36.09 -5.68
C ALA A 74 24.70 -35.24 -6.90
N VAL A 75 24.85 -33.91 -6.88
CA VAL A 75 24.58 -33.09 -8.09
C VAL A 75 25.51 -31.88 -8.19
N ALA A 76 26.83 -32.08 -8.04
CA ALA A 76 27.76 -31.01 -8.41
C ALA A 76 27.91 -30.86 -9.93
N ASP A 77 27.50 -31.86 -10.73
CA ASP A 77 27.81 -31.92 -12.17
C ASP A 77 26.61 -31.62 -13.10
N ALA A 78 25.42 -31.36 -12.55
CA ALA A 78 24.23 -31.02 -13.37
C ALA A 78 23.75 -29.57 -13.23
N HIS A 79 24.20 -28.85 -12.19
CA HIS A 79 23.91 -27.42 -12.03
C HIS A 79 24.72 -26.61 -13.04
N LYS A 80 24.05 -25.65 -13.68
CA LYS A 80 24.65 -24.76 -14.67
C LYS A 80 24.43 -23.32 -14.26
N THR A 81 25.42 -22.49 -14.49
CA THR A 81 25.39 -21.03 -14.38
C THR A 81 25.44 -20.47 -15.78
N VAL A 82 24.40 -19.77 -16.20
CA VAL A 82 24.19 -19.31 -17.58
C VAL A 82 23.97 -17.81 -17.56
N THR A 83 24.54 -17.08 -18.53
CA THR A 83 24.16 -15.69 -18.78
C THR A 83 22.92 -15.68 -19.66
N LEU A 84 21.83 -15.10 -19.19
CA LEU A 84 20.62 -14.88 -19.96
C LEU A 84 20.47 -13.38 -20.25
N ASP A 85 20.61 -13.01 -21.51
CA ASP A 85 20.40 -11.66 -22.04
C ASP A 85 19.02 -11.59 -22.70
N VAL A 86 18.08 -10.85 -22.09
CA VAL A 86 16.77 -10.56 -22.68
C VAL A 86 16.75 -9.09 -23.08
N ASP A 87 16.61 -8.82 -24.38
CA ASP A 87 16.58 -7.47 -24.98
C ASP A 87 17.68 -6.50 -24.49
N GLY A 88 18.89 -6.99 -24.27
CA GLY A 88 20.06 -6.22 -23.87
C GLY A 88 20.31 -6.22 -22.36
N VAL A 89 19.42 -6.83 -21.58
CA VAL A 89 19.54 -6.97 -20.13
C VAL A 89 20.12 -8.35 -19.80
N ALA A 90 21.43 -8.40 -19.57
CA ALA A 90 22.13 -9.61 -19.17
C ALA A 90 21.95 -9.91 -17.67
N THR A 91 21.54 -11.13 -17.36
CA THR A 91 21.39 -11.67 -15.99
C THR A 91 22.13 -12.99 -15.86
N THR A 92 22.57 -13.35 -14.67
CA THR A 92 23.18 -14.67 -14.41
C THR A 92 22.15 -15.55 -13.73
N VAL A 93 21.84 -16.68 -14.36
CA VAL A 93 20.83 -17.64 -13.91
C VAL A 93 21.49 -18.96 -13.55
N SER A 94 21.14 -19.50 -12.39
CA SER A 94 21.49 -20.87 -12.00
C SER A 94 20.31 -21.79 -12.32
N THR A 95 20.56 -22.86 -13.07
CA THR A 95 19.51 -23.81 -13.51
C THR A 95 20.03 -25.24 -13.51
N PHE A 96 19.12 -26.22 -13.40
CA PHE A 96 19.40 -27.63 -13.68
C PHE A 96 18.93 -28.05 -15.07
N SER A 97 18.38 -27.14 -15.87
CA SER A 97 17.90 -27.45 -17.21
C SER A 97 19.01 -28.03 -18.09
N GLY A 98 18.63 -29.02 -18.91
CA GLY A 98 19.49 -29.60 -19.95
C GLY A 98 19.38 -28.90 -21.30
N SER A 99 18.44 -27.97 -21.46
CA SER A 99 18.17 -27.27 -22.73
C SER A 99 17.86 -25.80 -22.52
N VAL A 100 18.09 -25.02 -23.58
CA VAL A 100 17.74 -23.59 -23.63
C VAL A 100 16.22 -23.42 -23.45
N GLU A 101 15.42 -24.26 -24.11
CA GLU A 101 13.95 -24.24 -23.97
C GLU A 101 13.51 -24.46 -22.51
N GLY A 102 14.13 -25.41 -21.80
CA GLY A 102 13.82 -25.65 -20.39
C GLY A 102 14.23 -24.49 -19.48
N LEU A 103 15.35 -23.80 -19.79
CA LEU A 103 15.76 -22.59 -19.08
C LEU A 103 14.74 -21.46 -19.29
N LEU A 104 14.30 -21.24 -20.52
CA LEU A 104 13.32 -20.19 -20.83
C LEU A 104 11.97 -20.46 -20.13
N ALA A 105 11.51 -21.71 -20.12
CA ALA A 105 10.30 -22.11 -19.41
C ALA A 105 10.41 -21.89 -17.88
N GLU A 106 11.57 -22.19 -17.28
CA GLU A 106 11.84 -21.94 -15.85
C GLU A 106 11.80 -20.44 -15.53
N GLN A 107 12.35 -19.60 -16.41
CA GLN A 107 12.32 -18.14 -16.30
C GLN A 107 10.99 -17.52 -16.74
N LYS A 108 10.01 -18.33 -17.18
CA LYS A 108 8.71 -17.89 -17.70
C LYS A 108 8.83 -16.94 -18.89
N ILE A 109 9.76 -17.24 -19.79
CA ILE A 109 10.01 -16.51 -21.03
C ILE A 109 9.32 -17.26 -22.17
N ASP A 110 8.20 -16.72 -22.61
CA ASP A 110 7.48 -17.23 -23.77
C ASP A 110 8.02 -16.57 -25.05
N LEU A 111 8.27 -17.36 -26.09
CA LEU A 111 8.73 -16.88 -27.39
C LEU A 111 7.60 -16.92 -28.42
N GLY A 112 7.42 -15.83 -29.14
CA GLY A 112 6.61 -15.72 -30.34
C GLY A 112 7.32 -16.23 -31.59
N GLN A 113 6.58 -16.37 -32.69
CA GLN A 113 7.09 -16.93 -33.95
C GLN A 113 8.19 -16.11 -34.62
N ARG A 114 8.34 -14.83 -34.24
CA ARG A 114 9.30 -13.90 -34.85
C ARG A 114 10.48 -13.57 -33.93
N ASP A 115 10.43 -14.05 -32.69
CA ASP A 115 11.47 -13.83 -31.71
C ASP A 115 12.66 -14.73 -31.99
N THR A 116 13.85 -14.31 -31.58
CA THR A 116 15.05 -15.11 -31.76
C THR A 116 15.65 -15.49 -30.42
N VAL A 117 16.15 -16.72 -30.35
CA VAL A 117 16.94 -17.22 -29.24
C VAL A 117 18.24 -17.79 -29.79
N THR A 118 19.36 -17.46 -29.16
CA THR A 118 20.68 -17.97 -29.56
C THR A 118 21.55 -18.21 -28.33
N PRO A 119 22.19 -19.38 -28.17
CA PRO A 119 22.02 -20.59 -28.99
C PRO A 119 20.66 -21.28 -28.74
N SER A 120 20.30 -22.25 -29.57
CA SER A 120 19.17 -23.15 -29.33
C SER A 120 19.66 -24.57 -28.98
N GLY A 121 18.80 -25.39 -28.40
CA GLY A 121 19.10 -26.80 -28.10
C GLY A 121 19.71 -27.02 -26.70
N ALA A 122 20.73 -27.88 -26.62
CA ALA A 122 21.32 -28.32 -25.35
C ALA A 122 22.03 -27.16 -24.62
N LEU A 123 21.79 -27.05 -23.31
CA LEU A 123 22.36 -26.00 -22.47
C LEU A 123 23.62 -26.50 -21.77
N GLN A 124 24.70 -25.72 -21.84
CA GLN A 124 25.97 -26.00 -21.18
C GLN A 124 26.21 -25.02 -20.02
N ASP A 125 27.04 -25.43 -19.06
CA ASP A 125 27.51 -24.50 -18.03
C ASP A 125 28.29 -23.33 -18.66
N GLY A 126 28.08 -22.12 -18.17
CA GLY A 126 28.67 -20.90 -18.72
C GLY A 126 28.11 -20.45 -20.07
N SER A 127 26.99 -21.02 -20.55
CA SER A 127 26.38 -20.59 -21.81
C SER A 127 25.94 -19.13 -21.75
N ASP A 128 26.06 -18.42 -22.87
CA ASP A 128 25.45 -17.11 -23.07
C ASP A 128 24.20 -17.27 -23.94
N VAL A 129 23.02 -17.26 -23.32
CA VAL A 129 21.72 -17.35 -23.99
C VAL A 129 21.18 -15.95 -24.20
N THR A 130 20.95 -15.59 -25.45
CA THR A 130 20.39 -14.30 -25.86
C THR A 130 18.99 -14.52 -26.41
N VAL A 131 18.03 -13.78 -25.87
CA VAL A 131 16.65 -13.68 -26.36
C VAL A 131 16.44 -12.27 -26.90
N ARG A 132 15.86 -12.19 -28.10
CA ARG A 132 15.44 -10.93 -28.73
C ARG A 132 13.99 -11.04 -29.15
N TYR A 133 13.15 -10.20 -28.57
CA TYR A 133 11.74 -10.10 -28.95
C TYR A 133 11.60 -9.30 -30.24
N ALA A 134 10.73 -9.79 -31.14
CA ALA A 134 10.41 -9.08 -32.35
C ALA A 134 9.40 -7.98 -32.09
N HIS A 135 9.66 -6.83 -32.70
CA HIS A 135 8.77 -5.67 -32.70
C HIS A 135 8.67 -5.07 -34.09
N GLN A 136 7.62 -4.29 -34.32
CA GLN A 136 7.36 -3.63 -35.59
C GLN A 136 8.03 -2.26 -35.62
N VAL A 137 8.71 -1.97 -36.73
CA VAL A 137 9.21 -0.63 -37.07
C VAL A 137 8.56 -0.17 -38.36
N THR A 138 8.17 1.09 -38.41
CA THR A 138 7.69 1.71 -39.64
C THR A 138 8.89 2.08 -40.51
N VAL A 139 8.93 1.54 -41.73
CA VAL A 139 9.92 1.86 -42.76
C VAL A 139 9.21 2.61 -43.86
N GLN A 140 9.85 3.64 -44.42
CA GLN A 140 9.31 4.38 -45.56
C GLN A 140 10.16 4.10 -46.80
N THR A 141 9.56 3.42 -47.79
CA THR A 141 10.20 3.09 -49.07
C THR A 141 9.41 3.77 -50.18
N ASP A 142 10.08 4.58 -51.02
CA ASP A 142 9.46 5.35 -52.11
C ASP A 142 8.23 6.20 -51.72
N GLY A 143 8.21 6.68 -50.48
CA GLY A 143 7.13 7.51 -49.93
C GLY A 143 5.95 6.74 -49.34
N ALA A 144 5.90 5.41 -49.48
CA ALA A 144 4.92 4.56 -48.82
C ALA A 144 5.43 4.06 -47.46
N GLU A 145 4.57 4.09 -46.43
CA GLU A 145 4.86 3.52 -45.11
C GLU A 145 4.54 2.02 -45.09
N GLU A 146 5.48 1.22 -44.60
CA GLU A 146 5.34 -0.22 -44.39
C GLU A 146 5.77 -0.60 -42.96
N LEU A 147 5.04 -1.53 -42.34
CA LEU A 147 5.41 -2.09 -41.04
C LEU A 147 6.29 -3.32 -41.24
N VAL A 148 7.54 -3.23 -40.79
CA VAL A 148 8.53 -4.31 -40.89
C VAL A 148 8.85 -4.85 -39.51
N TRP A 149 8.91 -6.17 -39.37
CA TRP A 149 9.35 -6.82 -38.13
C TRP A 149 10.88 -6.83 -38.02
N THR A 150 11.39 -6.50 -36.84
CA THR A 150 12.81 -6.54 -36.50
C THR A 150 13.02 -6.94 -35.03
N THR A 151 14.18 -7.48 -34.72
CA THR A 151 14.63 -7.85 -33.36
C THR A 151 15.76 -6.95 -32.85
N ALA A 152 16.07 -5.87 -33.58
CA ALA A 152 17.10 -4.90 -33.20
C ALA A 152 16.74 -4.15 -31.92
N LEU A 153 17.70 -3.93 -31.04
CA LEU A 153 17.48 -3.14 -29.82
C LEU A 153 17.69 -1.64 -30.03
N THR A 154 18.37 -1.26 -31.10
CA THR A 154 18.71 0.12 -31.41
C THR A 154 18.40 0.47 -32.85
N ALA A 155 18.22 1.76 -33.11
CA ALA A 155 18.03 2.29 -34.46
C ALA A 155 19.20 1.92 -35.40
N ASP A 156 20.44 1.98 -34.89
CA ASP A 156 21.64 1.63 -35.66
C ASP A 156 21.65 0.14 -36.04
N GLU A 157 21.31 -0.76 -35.12
CA GLU A 157 21.22 -2.20 -35.38
C GLU A 157 20.07 -2.52 -36.35
N ALA A 158 18.94 -1.82 -36.23
CA ALA A 158 17.81 -1.97 -37.15
C ALA A 158 18.21 -1.54 -38.57
N LEU A 159 18.94 -0.43 -38.70
CA LEU A 159 19.47 0.03 -39.98
C LEU A 159 20.46 -0.97 -40.58
N GLU A 160 21.40 -1.51 -39.80
CA GLU A 160 22.35 -2.51 -40.30
C GLU A 160 21.63 -3.77 -40.79
N MET A 161 20.63 -4.26 -40.05
CA MET A 161 19.83 -5.43 -40.46
C MET A 161 18.97 -5.19 -41.70
N LEU A 162 18.42 -4.00 -41.86
CA LEU A 162 17.61 -3.65 -43.03
C LEU A 162 18.49 -3.37 -44.26
N ALA A 163 19.62 -2.68 -44.09
CA ALA A 163 20.59 -2.44 -45.17
C ALA A 163 21.19 -3.75 -45.70
N ALA A 164 21.37 -4.78 -44.84
CA ALA A 164 21.81 -6.11 -45.27
C ALA A 164 20.82 -6.82 -46.22
N ARG A 165 19.57 -6.36 -46.31
CA ARG A 165 18.54 -6.88 -47.23
C ARG A 165 18.59 -6.23 -48.63
N GLY A 166 19.49 -5.26 -48.84
CA GLY A 166 19.78 -4.67 -50.14
C GLY A 166 19.16 -3.29 -50.39
N ASP A 167 18.55 -2.67 -49.38
CA ASP A 167 17.87 -1.37 -49.49
C ASP A 167 18.78 -0.20 -49.06
N ASP A 168 18.62 0.98 -49.68
CA ASP A 168 19.23 2.23 -49.22
C ASP A 168 18.42 2.80 -48.05
N VAL A 169 18.79 2.42 -46.82
CA VAL A 169 18.02 2.73 -45.61
C VAL A 169 18.63 3.91 -44.87
N ARG A 170 17.81 4.91 -44.57
CA ARG A 170 18.18 6.10 -43.79
C ARG A 170 17.18 6.35 -42.67
N LEU A 171 17.66 6.76 -41.50
CA LEU A 171 16.80 7.20 -40.41
C LEU A 171 16.09 8.50 -40.79
N VAL A 172 14.76 8.44 -40.88
CA VAL A 172 13.91 9.63 -41.03
C VAL A 172 13.26 9.89 -39.68
N ALA A 173 13.49 11.07 -39.11
CA ALA A 173 12.80 11.48 -37.89
C ALA A 173 11.31 11.71 -38.19
N SER A 174 10.46 10.74 -37.80
CA SER A 174 9.01 10.95 -37.80
C SER A 174 8.66 12.04 -36.78
N ARG A 175 8.04 13.12 -37.26
CA ARG A 175 7.66 14.28 -36.44
C ARG A 175 6.20 14.20 -35.95
N SER A 176 5.55 13.04 -36.14
CA SER A 176 4.08 12.92 -36.09
C SER A 176 3.54 12.06 -34.94
N ALA A 177 4.39 11.45 -34.10
CA ALA A 177 3.95 10.70 -32.93
C ALA A 177 4.77 11.14 -31.70
N GLY A 178 4.06 11.57 -30.65
CA GLY A 178 4.66 12.02 -29.40
C GLY A 178 5.42 10.89 -28.71
N GLY A 179 6.74 10.99 -28.72
CA GLY A 179 7.65 10.08 -28.06
C GLY A 179 9.00 10.17 -28.76
N ARG A 180 9.93 10.95 -28.19
CA ARG A 180 11.28 11.06 -28.77
C ARG A 180 12.02 9.73 -28.52
N PRO A 181 12.53 9.05 -29.56
CA PRO A 181 13.57 8.05 -29.37
C PRO A 181 14.83 8.77 -28.89
N ASP A 182 15.50 8.15 -27.93
CA ASP A 182 16.74 8.63 -27.33
C ASP A 182 17.90 8.47 -28.34
N LEU A 183 18.00 9.42 -29.26
CA LEU A 183 19.30 9.70 -29.89
C LEU A 183 20.15 10.37 -28.81
N ASN A 184 21.26 9.76 -28.43
CA ASN A 184 22.38 10.44 -27.77
C ASN A 184 22.99 11.46 -28.74
N LEU A 185 22.23 12.52 -29.07
CA LEU A 185 22.80 13.76 -29.56
C LEU A 185 23.44 14.41 -28.35
N ASP A 186 24.76 14.34 -28.26
CA ASP A 186 25.53 15.21 -27.39
C ASP A 186 25.22 16.65 -27.80
N LEU A 187 24.27 17.27 -27.10
CA LEU A 187 23.87 18.65 -27.31
C LEU A 187 24.99 19.53 -26.79
N THR A 188 25.84 19.96 -27.71
CA THR A 188 26.88 20.95 -27.43
C THR A 188 26.21 22.31 -27.20
N LEU A 189 26.53 22.90 -26.06
CA LEU A 189 26.18 24.25 -25.66
C LEU A 189 27.32 25.16 -26.11
N ASP A 190 27.04 26.06 -27.05
CA ASP A 190 28.00 27.07 -27.50
C ASP A 190 27.60 28.44 -26.95
N GLY A 191 28.44 29.01 -26.08
CA GLY A 191 28.21 30.32 -25.43
C GLY A 191 27.61 30.22 -24.01
N PRO A 192 27.20 31.35 -23.41
CA PRO A 192 26.74 31.38 -22.02
C PRO A 192 25.47 30.55 -21.85
N ALA A 193 25.56 29.51 -21.03
CA ALA A 193 24.43 28.66 -20.66
C ALA A 193 24.09 28.78 -19.17
N ALA A 194 22.81 28.60 -18.85
CA ALA A 194 22.32 28.52 -17.48
C ALA A 194 21.64 27.16 -17.25
N VAL A 195 21.81 26.57 -16.06
CA VAL A 195 21.10 25.38 -15.62
C VAL A 195 20.08 25.77 -14.56
N GLN A 196 18.80 25.50 -14.80
CA GLN A 196 17.74 25.63 -13.81
C GLN A 196 17.45 24.26 -13.21
N VAL A 197 17.64 24.12 -11.91
CA VAL A 197 17.43 22.87 -11.17
C VAL A 197 17.11 23.20 -9.70
N ASP A 198 16.18 22.46 -9.11
CA ASP A 198 15.82 22.59 -7.68
C ASP A 198 15.46 24.05 -7.28
N GLY A 199 14.79 24.78 -8.19
CA GLY A 199 14.40 26.18 -8.02
C GLY A 199 15.57 27.19 -8.10
N LYS A 200 16.79 26.76 -8.42
CA LYS A 200 17.99 27.60 -8.55
C LYS A 200 18.40 27.72 -10.01
N THR A 201 19.06 28.84 -10.35
CA THR A 201 19.73 29.03 -11.64
C THR A 201 21.25 29.03 -11.42
N LEU A 202 21.93 28.06 -12.00
CA LEU A 202 23.39 27.90 -11.99
C LEU A 202 23.95 28.37 -13.34
N THR A 203 25.15 28.95 -13.34
CA THR A 203 25.78 29.45 -14.56
C THR A 203 26.86 28.50 -15.02
N VAL A 204 26.81 28.11 -16.30
CA VAL A 204 27.86 27.34 -16.96
C VAL A 204 28.89 28.33 -17.52
N PRO A 205 30.19 28.16 -17.25
CA PRO A 205 31.23 29.00 -17.84
C PRO A 205 31.18 29.01 -19.38
N ASP A 206 31.49 30.16 -19.99
CA ASP A 206 31.51 30.31 -21.45
C ASP A 206 32.50 29.32 -22.07
N GLY A 207 32.01 28.50 -23.01
CA GLY A 207 32.78 27.46 -23.68
C GLY A 207 31.90 26.63 -24.61
N SER A 208 32.50 25.61 -25.21
CA SER A 208 31.78 24.54 -25.92
C SER A 208 31.80 23.32 -25.02
N THR A 209 30.66 22.93 -24.48
CA THR A 209 30.53 21.78 -23.55
C THR A 209 29.21 21.06 -23.80
N THR A 210 29.15 19.77 -23.49
CA THR A 210 27.88 19.04 -23.58
C THR A 210 26.98 19.35 -22.38
N VAL A 211 25.67 19.09 -22.51
CA VAL A 211 24.74 19.18 -21.36
C VAL A 211 25.19 18.30 -20.20
N ALA A 212 25.68 17.08 -20.47
CA ALA A 212 26.14 16.16 -19.44
C ALA A 212 27.36 16.71 -18.67
N GLU A 213 28.37 17.20 -19.40
CA GLU A 213 29.56 17.82 -18.79
C GLU A 213 29.21 19.08 -18.00
N ALA A 214 28.27 19.89 -18.48
CA ALA A 214 27.80 21.08 -17.79
C ALA A 214 27.10 20.73 -16.46
N LEU A 215 26.30 19.66 -16.43
CA LEU A 215 25.64 19.18 -15.21
C LEU A 215 26.66 18.60 -14.22
N ASP A 216 27.61 17.79 -14.71
CA ASP A 216 28.69 17.21 -13.89
C ASP A 216 29.58 18.30 -13.26
N ALA A 217 29.96 19.32 -14.04
CA ALA A 217 30.77 20.45 -13.56
C ALA A 217 30.05 21.26 -12.47
N LEU A 218 28.72 21.24 -12.45
CA LEU A 218 27.87 21.90 -11.48
C LEU A 218 27.41 20.98 -10.33
N ASP A 219 27.91 19.74 -10.28
CA ASP A 219 27.55 18.72 -9.28
C ASP A 219 26.04 18.41 -9.27
N VAL A 220 25.41 18.45 -10.46
CA VAL A 220 23.98 18.15 -10.65
C VAL A 220 23.83 16.70 -11.13
N GLU A 221 23.64 15.78 -10.18
CA GLU A 221 23.32 14.39 -10.49
C GLU A 221 21.84 14.26 -10.90
N LEU A 222 21.58 13.53 -11.99
CA LEU A 222 20.23 13.22 -12.48
C LEU A 222 19.75 11.88 -11.92
N ALA A 223 18.52 11.83 -11.43
CA ALA A 223 17.85 10.56 -11.15
C ALA A 223 17.30 9.94 -12.45
N ALA A 224 17.03 8.63 -12.42
CA ALA A 224 16.56 7.89 -13.61
C ALA A 224 15.26 8.44 -14.22
N ALA A 225 14.40 9.05 -13.41
CA ALA A 225 13.13 9.62 -13.87
C ALA A 225 13.23 11.11 -14.24
N ASP A 226 14.32 11.80 -13.88
CA ASP A 226 14.47 13.23 -14.11
C ASP A 226 14.34 13.57 -15.60
N ARG A 227 13.88 14.79 -15.87
CA ARG A 227 13.65 15.27 -17.24
C ARG A 227 14.51 16.49 -17.48
N VAL A 228 15.31 16.44 -18.54
CA VAL A 228 16.14 17.56 -18.97
C VAL A 228 15.57 18.13 -20.26
N SER A 229 15.42 19.45 -20.30
CA SER A 229 15.03 20.16 -21.51
C SER A 229 16.01 21.31 -21.77
N VAL A 230 16.30 21.56 -23.04
CA VAL A 230 17.15 22.68 -23.45
C VAL A 230 16.28 23.70 -24.16
N GLN A 231 16.26 24.91 -23.64
CA GLN A 231 15.53 26.04 -24.17
C GLN A 231 16.53 27.05 -24.74
N ARG A 232 16.22 27.62 -25.90
CA ARG A 232 16.99 28.71 -26.52
C ARG A 232 16.07 29.91 -26.67
N ALA A 233 16.40 31.00 -25.98
CA ALA A 233 15.63 32.24 -26.05
C ALA A 233 16.58 33.43 -26.07
N SER A 234 16.39 34.35 -27.01
CA SER A 234 17.15 35.60 -27.12
C SER A 234 18.68 35.40 -27.12
N GLY A 235 19.17 34.34 -27.77
CA GLY A 235 20.60 34.02 -27.84
C GLY A 235 21.20 33.42 -26.56
N ARG A 236 20.40 33.15 -25.52
CA ARG A 236 20.82 32.46 -24.30
C ARG A 236 20.29 31.03 -24.31
N ILE A 237 21.13 30.09 -23.84
CA ILE A 237 20.75 28.69 -23.65
C ILE A 237 20.41 28.46 -22.19
N THR A 238 19.26 27.85 -21.92
CA THR A 238 18.84 27.43 -20.58
C THR A 238 18.55 25.94 -20.59
N VAL A 239 19.30 25.18 -19.79
CA VAL A 239 19.01 23.79 -19.48
C VAL A 239 18.07 23.78 -18.28
N VAL A 240 16.90 23.18 -18.39
CA VAL A 240 15.94 23.03 -17.30
C VAL A 240 15.89 21.56 -16.92
N VAL A 241 16.20 21.27 -15.66
CA VAL A 241 16.15 19.95 -15.05
C VAL A 241 14.94 19.91 -14.13
N ASN A 242 13.95 19.09 -14.47
CA ASN A 242 12.79 18.86 -13.63
C ASN A 242 12.99 17.56 -12.84
N ARG A 243 12.84 17.63 -11.52
CA ARG A 243 12.94 16.46 -10.64
C ARG A 243 11.67 15.66 -10.73
N VAL A 244 11.76 14.41 -11.17
CA VAL A 244 10.58 13.53 -11.27
C VAL A 244 10.67 12.41 -10.26
N VAL A 245 9.65 12.30 -9.42
CA VAL A 245 9.54 11.22 -8.42
C VAL A 245 8.26 10.46 -8.69
N VAL A 246 8.39 9.15 -8.89
CA VAL A 246 7.28 8.21 -8.98
C VAL A 246 7.30 7.34 -7.72
N GLN A 247 6.20 7.34 -6.98
CA GLN A 247 6.08 6.61 -5.72
C GLN A 247 4.71 5.96 -5.60
N ASP A 248 4.66 4.76 -5.01
CA ASP A 248 3.40 4.10 -4.69
C ASP A 248 3.03 4.47 -3.24
N VAL A 249 1.89 5.13 -3.07
CA VAL A 249 1.35 5.62 -1.79
C VAL A 249 0.24 4.69 -1.35
N THR A 250 0.31 4.20 -0.11
CA THR A 250 -0.71 3.34 0.49
C THR A 250 -1.54 4.10 1.50
N THR A 251 -2.86 4.12 1.31
CA THR A 251 -3.82 4.72 2.25
C THR A 251 -4.77 3.64 2.78
N THR A 252 -5.13 3.72 4.05
CA THR A 252 -6.07 2.78 4.67
C THR A 252 -7.34 3.50 5.14
N HIS A 253 -8.47 2.82 5.00
CA HIS A 253 -9.79 3.30 5.42
C HIS A 253 -10.51 2.20 6.21
N GLU A 254 -11.16 2.58 7.31
CA GLU A 254 -11.98 1.65 8.08
C GLU A 254 -13.24 1.23 7.30
N VAL A 255 -13.57 -0.05 7.36
CA VAL A 255 -14.84 -0.58 6.84
C VAL A 255 -15.73 -0.94 8.03
N PRO A 256 -16.87 -0.27 8.23
CA PRO A 256 -17.74 -0.56 9.37
C PRO A 256 -18.33 -1.98 9.26
N PHE A 257 -18.61 -2.58 10.41
CA PHE A 257 -19.34 -3.85 10.50
C PHE A 257 -20.85 -3.61 10.57
N ASN A 258 -21.65 -4.63 10.21
CA ASN A 258 -23.10 -4.57 10.37
C ASN A 258 -23.53 -5.11 11.74
N ALA A 259 -24.65 -4.61 12.26
CA ALA A 259 -25.31 -5.17 13.43
C ALA A 259 -26.45 -6.10 13.00
N VAL A 260 -26.37 -7.37 13.38
CA VAL A 260 -27.34 -8.42 13.07
C VAL A 260 -28.04 -8.84 14.35
N GLU A 261 -29.37 -8.76 14.36
CA GLU A 261 -30.19 -9.30 15.44
C GLU A 261 -30.66 -10.71 15.10
N GLN A 262 -30.46 -11.65 16.02
CA GLN A 262 -30.93 -13.03 15.88
C GLN A 262 -31.91 -13.36 17.00
N GLN A 263 -33.07 -13.89 16.65
CA GLN A 263 -34.07 -14.28 17.65
C GLN A 263 -33.60 -15.52 18.43
N ASP A 264 -33.74 -15.48 19.75
CA ASP A 264 -33.32 -16.56 20.65
C ASP A 264 -34.48 -16.95 21.60
N ALA A 265 -35.06 -18.12 21.35
CA ALA A 265 -36.16 -18.65 22.14
C ALA A 265 -35.75 -19.17 23.54
N SER A 266 -34.45 -19.20 23.84
CA SER A 266 -33.95 -19.53 25.19
C SER A 266 -33.91 -18.31 26.10
N LEU A 267 -33.77 -17.12 25.52
CA LEU A 267 -33.70 -15.85 26.22
C LEU A 267 -35.09 -15.23 26.40
N TYR A 268 -35.33 -14.61 27.55
CA TYR A 268 -36.61 -13.96 27.84
C TYR A 268 -36.80 -12.68 27.01
N LYS A 269 -38.04 -12.39 26.63
CA LYS A 269 -38.40 -11.09 26.04
C LYS A 269 -37.88 -9.94 26.90
N GLY A 270 -37.25 -8.96 26.24
CA GLY A 270 -36.57 -7.83 26.88
C GLY A 270 -35.14 -8.11 27.36
N THR A 271 -34.58 -9.29 27.07
CA THR A 271 -33.15 -9.58 27.31
C THR A 271 -32.41 -9.73 25.98
N ASN A 272 -31.27 -9.05 25.87
CA ASN A 272 -30.38 -9.11 24.72
C ASN A 272 -29.01 -9.60 25.15
N LYS A 273 -28.33 -10.36 24.30
CA LYS A 273 -26.97 -10.83 24.52
C LYS A 273 -26.15 -10.75 23.24
N VAL A 274 -25.06 -9.98 23.25
CA VAL A 274 -24.08 -10.01 22.16
C VAL A 274 -23.40 -11.37 22.18
N THR A 275 -23.51 -12.12 21.09
CA THR A 275 -22.92 -13.45 20.90
C THR A 275 -21.65 -13.39 20.08
N THR A 276 -21.59 -12.47 19.11
CA THR A 276 -20.39 -12.15 18.33
C THR A 276 -20.16 -10.65 18.39
N ALA A 277 -18.99 -10.21 18.85
CA ALA A 277 -18.63 -8.81 18.85
C ALA A 277 -18.26 -8.36 17.44
N GLY A 278 -18.69 -7.16 17.05
CA GLY A 278 -18.34 -6.58 15.75
C GLY A 278 -16.88 -6.14 15.69
N VAL A 279 -16.23 -6.33 14.54
CA VAL A 279 -14.85 -5.89 14.28
C VAL A 279 -14.84 -5.09 12.99
N VAL A 280 -14.26 -3.88 13.03
CA VAL A 280 -14.08 -3.07 11.83
C VAL A 280 -13.11 -3.74 10.87
N GLY A 281 -13.45 -3.71 9.58
CA GLY A 281 -12.55 -4.13 8.51
C GLY A 281 -11.60 -3.00 8.10
N VAL A 282 -10.71 -3.31 7.17
CA VAL A 282 -9.74 -2.39 6.58
C VAL A 282 -9.82 -2.49 5.06
N ARG A 283 -9.95 -1.34 4.42
CA ARG A 283 -9.80 -1.13 2.98
C ARG A 283 -8.46 -0.46 2.74
N THR A 284 -7.64 -1.06 1.88
CA THR A 284 -6.34 -0.53 1.48
C THR A 284 -6.42 -0.05 0.04
N VAL A 285 -6.01 1.18 -0.17
CA VAL A 285 -5.91 1.80 -1.50
C VAL A 285 -4.43 2.07 -1.76
N VAL A 286 -3.91 1.58 -2.88
CA VAL A 286 -2.55 1.88 -3.33
C VAL A 286 -2.64 2.72 -4.59
N GLU A 287 -2.02 3.89 -4.57
CA GLU A 287 -2.01 4.83 -5.69
C GLU A 287 -0.58 5.16 -6.09
N ARG A 288 -0.28 5.11 -7.39
CA ARG A 288 0.97 5.63 -7.93
C ARG A 288 0.86 7.13 -8.10
N VAL A 289 1.70 7.87 -7.39
CA VAL A 289 1.78 9.32 -7.46
C VAL A 289 3.07 9.73 -8.17
N THR A 290 2.93 10.52 -9.23
CA THR A 290 4.06 11.15 -9.91
C THR A 290 4.09 12.63 -9.56
N THR A 291 5.25 13.10 -9.13
CA THR A 291 5.51 14.52 -8.88
C THR A 291 6.60 15.05 -9.78
N VAL A 292 6.47 16.31 -10.18
CA VAL A 292 7.47 17.07 -10.92
C VAL A 292 7.80 18.31 -10.09
N ASP A 293 9.07 18.46 -9.70
CA ASP A 293 9.55 19.50 -8.79
C ASP A 293 8.75 19.59 -7.48
N GLY A 294 8.35 18.42 -6.96
CA GLY A 294 7.56 18.28 -5.74
C GLY A 294 6.07 18.56 -5.88
N VAL A 295 5.60 18.95 -7.07
CA VAL A 295 4.18 19.16 -7.37
C VAL A 295 3.61 17.90 -8.00
N GLU A 296 2.49 17.40 -7.47
CA GLU A 296 1.78 16.25 -8.03
C GLU A 296 1.25 16.57 -9.43
N THR A 297 1.64 15.76 -10.42
CA THR A 297 1.23 15.90 -11.82
C THR A 297 0.34 14.75 -12.28
N ALA A 298 0.45 13.58 -11.66
CA ALA A 298 -0.40 12.44 -11.94
C ALA A 298 -0.61 11.57 -10.69
N ARG A 299 -1.80 10.99 -10.60
CA ARG A 299 -2.19 9.99 -9.61
C ARG A 299 -3.00 8.90 -10.29
N GLU A 300 -2.60 7.65 -10.09
CA GLU A 300 -3.26 6.49 -10.67
C GLU A 300 -3.52 5.46 -9.58
N ALA A 301 -4.76 4.97 -9.47
CA ALA A 301 -5.09 3.89 -8.56
C ALA A 301 -4.51 2.56 -9.09
N LEU A 302 -3.64 1.93 -8.32
CA LEU A 302 -3.08 0.61 -8.62
C LEU A 302 -3.92 -0.52 -8.02
N SER A 303 -4.45 -0.31 -6.81
CA SER A 303 -5.34 -1.26 -6.15
C SER A 303 -6.27 -0.55 -5.19
N ASP A 304 -7.42 -1.16 -4.97
CA ASP A 304 -8.46 -0.66 -4.07
C ASP A 304 -9.28 -1.85 -3.57
N GLU A 305 -8.89 -2.38 -2.41
CA GLU A 305 -9.40 -3.66 -1.93
C GLU A 305 -9.68 -3.63 -0.43
N VAL A 306 -10.69 -4.41 -0.01
CA VAL A 306 -10.90 -4.72 1.41
C VAL A 306 -9.91 -5.79 1.81
N THR A 307 -8.78 -5.38 2.37
CA THR A 307 -7.68 -6.26 2.80
C THR A 307 -7.99 -6.99 4.10
N GLN A 308 -8.91 -6.45 4.91
CA GLN A 308 -9.46 -7.11 6.09
C GLN A 308 -10.98 -6.95 6.10
N ALA A 309 -11.72 -8.04 5.97
CA ALA A 309 -13.17 -7.99 6.03
C ALA A 309 -13.66 -7.59 7.44
N PRO A 310 -14.72 -6.76 7.55
CA PRO A 310 -15.37 -6.54 8.83
C PRO A 310 -16.04 -7.82 9.33
N VAL A 311 -16.16 -7.95 10.64
CA VAL A 311 -16.92 -9.02 11.30
C VAL A 311 -18.20 -8.40 11.85
N ASP A 312 -19.35 -8.90 11.41
CA ASP A 312 -20.66 -8.41 11.88
C ASP A 312 -20.85 -8.68 13.38
N GLN A 313 -21.46 -7.73 14.08
CA GLN A 313 -21.89 -7.92 15.45
C GLN A 313 -23.21 -8.69 15.46
N VAL A 314 -23.26 -9.81 16.18
CA VAL A 314 -24.48 -10.59 16.36
C VAL A 314 -25.01 -10.39 17.77
N THR A 315 -26.27 -9.94 17.86
CA THR A 315 -26.98 -9.76 19.13
C THR A 315 -28.19 -10.68 19.16
N ASN A 316 -28.20 -11.62 20.09
CA ASN A 316 -29.35 -12.48 20.33
C ASN A 316 -30.42 -11.72 21.11
N VAL A 317 -31.64 -11.65 20.57
CA VAL A 317 -32.80 -10.99 21.17
C VAL A 317 -33.76 -12.05 21.67
N GLY A 318 -34.09 -12.01 22.97
CA GLY A 318 -34.94 -13.00 23.59
C GLY A 318 -36.39 -12.96 23.13
N THR A 319 -36.94 -14.12 22.77
CA THR A 319 -38.34 -14.28 22.35
C THR A 319 -39.18 -15.12 23.32
N LYS A 320 -38.56 -15.69 24.37
CA LYS A 320 -39.26 -16.50 25.37
C LYS A 320 -40.14 -15.62 26.26
N ASP A 321 -41.42 -15.92 26.32
CA ASP A 321 -42.30 -15.28 27.30
C ASP A 321 -41.85 -15.65 28.72
N LYS A 322 -41.79 -14.65 29.60
CA LYS A 322 -41.54 -14.90 31.02
C LYS A 322 -42.74 -15.68 31.58
N PRO A 323 -42.51 -16.66 32.48
CA PRO A 323 -43.62 -17.34 33.13
C PRO A 323 -44.51 -16.30 33.80
N VAL A 324 -45.76 -16.21 33.36
CA VAL A 324 -46.78 -15.48 34.11
C VAL A 324 -46.89 -16.25 35.41
N ALA A 325 -46.62 -15.59 36.54
CA ALA A 325 -46.80 -16.21 37.84
C ALA A 325 -48.23 -16.76 37.88
N ALA A 326 -48.37 -18.08 37.90
CA ALA A 326 -49.66 -18.71 38.04
C ALA A 326 -50.26 -18.16 39.34
N ALA A 327 -51.37 -17.43 39.21
CA ALA A 327 -52.14 -16.97 40.35
C ALA A 327 -52.45 -18.21 41.19
N THR A 328 -51.78 -18.31 42.33
CA THR A 328 -52.21 -19.22 43.38
C THR A 328 -53.54 -18.66 43.87
N PRO A 329 -54.63 -19.44 43.99
CA PRO A 329 -55.89 -18.90 44.47
C PRO A 329 -55.67 -18.34 45.87
N ALA A 330 -55.74 -17.02 46.02
CA ALA A 330 -55.70 -16.37 47.32
C ALA A 330 -56.99 -16.73 48.06
N VAL A 331 -56.86 -17.52 49.13
CA VAL A 331 -57.93 -17.76 50.08
C VAL A 331 -58.04 -16.50 50.95
N GLY A 332 -59.00 -15.64 50.62
CA GLY A 332 -59.58 -14.65 51.53
C GLY A 332 -59.13 -13.18 51.37
N GLY A 333 -60.02 -12.34 50.82
CA GLY A 333 -60.26 -10.99 51.35
C GLY A 333 -59.86 -9.78 50.49
N GLY A 334 -60.75 -9.36 49.58
CA GLY A 334 -60.94 -7.97 49.12
C GLY A 334 -59.86 -7.32 48.24
N ASP A 335 -60.28 -6.48 47.29
CA ASP A 335 -59.37 -5.70 46.44
C ASP A 335 -58.42 -4.85 47.29
N ALA A 336 -57.10 -5.11 47.20
CA ALA A 336 -56.09 -4.33 47.90
C ALA A 336 -56.23 -2.82 47.69
N ALA A 337 -56.79 -2.38 46.56
CA ALA A 337 -57.00 -0.97 46.23
C ALA A 337 -57.93 -0.24 47.24
N GLY A 338 -58.85 -0.96 47.91
CA GLY A 338 -59.82 -0.37 48.84
C GLY A 338 -59.34 -0.27 50.30
N LEU A 339 -58.12 -0.71 50.60
CA LEU A 339 -57.59 -0.72 51.97
C LEU A 339 -57.00 0.63 52.38
N ASN A 340 -56.89 0.86 53.70
CA ASN A 340 -56.37 2.09 54.26
C ASN A 340 -54.82 2.12 54.25
N TRP A 341 -54.25 2.30 53.06
CA TRP A 341 -52.80 2.38 52.84
C TRP A 341 -52.15 3.57 53.53
N GLY A 342 -52.88 4.69 53.66
CA GLY A 342 -52.42 5.86 54.40
C GLY A 342 -52.16 5.55 55.87
N ALA A 343 -53.07 4.81 56.52
CA ALA A 343 -52.91 4.42 57.93
C ALA A 343 -51.76 3.43 58.14
N LEU A 344 -51.53 2.52 57.19
CA LEU A 344 -50.36 1.64 57.20
C LEU A 344 -49.06 2.43 57.03
N ALA A 345 -48.97 3.30 56.04
CA ALA A 345 -47.78 4.13 55.79
C ALA A 345 -47.46 5.05 56.98
N ALA A 346 -48.49 5.62 57.61
CA ALA A 346 -48.34 6.42 58.83
C ALA A 346 -47.76 5.60 60.00
N CYS A 347 -48.13 4.32 60.11
CA CYS A 347 -47.59 3.43 61.13
C CYS A 347 -46.13 3.03 60.85
N GLU A 348 -45.83 2.66 59.61
CA GLU A 348 -44.54 2.09 59.21
C GLU A 348 -43.42 3.13 59.13
N SER A 349 -43.72 4.32 58.60
CA SER A 349 -42.70 5.35 58.31
C SER A 349 -43.05 6.74 58.86
N GLY A 350 -44.26 6.92 59.41
CA GLY A 350 -44.84 8.24 59.64
C GLY A 350 -45.33 8.91 58.35
N GLY A 351 -45.55 8.14 57.28
CA GLY A 351 -45.98 8.65 55.97
C GLY A 351 -44.86 9.25 55.12
N ARG A 352 -43.60 8.90 55.40
CA ARG A 352 -42.42 9.46 54.72
C ARG A 352 -41.91 8.52 53.63
N ALA A 353 -42.06 8.93 52.36
CA ALA A 353 -41.67 8.10 51.23
C ALA A 353 -40.16 7.88 51.07
N ASN A 354 -39.34 8.76 51.65
CA ASN A 354 -37.89 8.65 51.67
C ASN A 354 -37.37 8.06 53.01
N ALA A 355 -38.23 7.46 53.82
CA ALA A 355 -37.81 6.88 55.10
C ALA A 355 -36.81 5.75 54.90
N VAL A 356 -35.81 5.71 55.78
CA VAL A 356 -34.89 4.59 55.92
C VAL A 356 -34.83 4.25 57.40
N SER A 357 -34.98 2.97 57.74
CA SER A 357 -34.91 2.53 59.14
C SER A 357 -33.54 2.79 59.75
N ALA A 358 -33.46 2.89 61.08
CA ALA A 358 -32.20 3.16 61.77
C ALA A 358 -31.09 2.14 61.46
N THR A 359 -31.48 0.89 61.11
CA THR A 359 -30.55 -0.16 60.72
C THR A 359 -30.18 -0.13 59.23
N GLY A 360 -30.77 0.77 58.43
CA GLY A 360 -30.56 0.86 56.99
C GLY A 360 -31.12 -0.30 56.17
N LYS A 361 -31.97 -1.15 56.75
CA LYS A 361 -32.46 -2.41 56.13
C LYS A 361 -33.83 -2.30 55.48
N TYR A 362 -34.60 -1.30 55.88
CA TYR A 362 -35.97 -1.11 55.47
C TYR A 362 -36.14 0.31 54.95
N HIS A 363 -36.88 0.44 53.85
CA HIS A 363 -36.93 1.66 53.07
C HIS A 363 -38.37 2.00 52.65
N GLY A 364 -38.66 3.28 52.55
CA GLY A 364 -39.89 3.82 51.99
C GLY A 364 -41.09 3.81 52.93
N LEU A 365 -42.24 4.21 52.39
CA LEU A 365 -43.54 4.36 53.05
C LEU A 365 -43.93 3.13 53.88
N TYR A 366 -43.68 1.95 53.34
CA TYR A 366 -44.11 0.65 53.87
C TYR A 366 -42.95 -0.20 54.40
N GLN A 367 -41.77 0.40 54.59
CA GLN A 367 -40.59 -0.25 55.17
C GLN A 367 -40.21 -1.57 54.48
N PHE A 368 -40.09 -1.53 53.16
CA PHE A 368 -39.67 -2.68 52.36
C PHE A 368 -38.21 -3.04 52.61
N SER A 369 -37.91 -4.35 52.67
CA SER A 369 -36.55 -4.82 52.39
C SER A 369 -36.28 -4.71 50.88
N VAL A 370 -35.02 -4.51 50.48
CA VAL A 370 -34.64 -4.44 49.06
C VAL A 370 -34.97 -5.74 48.32
N ALA A 371 -34.80 -6.89 48.96
CA ALA A 371 -35.14 -8.19 48.37
C ALA A 371 -36.65 -8.32 48.12
N THR A 372 -37.48 -7.91 49.07
CA THR A 372 -38.94 -7.95 48.92
C THR A 372 -39.41 -6.97 47.84
N TRP A 373 -38.83 -5.77 47.80
CA TRP A 373 -39.08 -4.76 46.78
C TRP A 373 -38.84 -5.27 45.36
N GLN A 374 -37.67 -5.89 45.15
CA GLN A 374 -37.32 -6.51 43.87
C GLN A 374 -38.24 -7.69 43.55
N ALA A 375 -38.63 -8.47 44.56
CA ALA A 375 -39.53 -9.61 44.38
C ALA A 375 -40.97 -9.23 43.97
N VAL A 376 -41.38 -7.97 44.16
CA VAL A 376 -42.66 -7.43 43.65
C VAL A 376 -42.49 -6.49 42.46
N GLY A 377 -41.31 -6.53 41.82
CA GLY A 377 -41.03 -5.83 40.55
C GLY A 377 -40.54 -4.39 40.69
N GLY A 378 -40.13 -3.99 41.90
CA GLY A 378 -39.44 -2.71 42.12
C GLY A 378 -37.98 -2.75 41.67
N ALA A 379 -37.47 -1.64 41.17
CA ALA A 379 -36.04 -1.44 40.86
C ALA A 379 -35.42 -0.45 41.85
N GLY A 380 -34.10 -0.50 42.05
CA GLY A 380 -33.39 0.41 42.96
C GLY A 380 -33.81 0.26 44.43
N LEU A 381 -33.69 1.34 45.22
CA LEU A 381 -34.15 1.39 46.60
C LEU A 381 -35.62 1.84 46.69
N PRO A 382 -36.44 1.24 47.58
CA PRO A 382 -37.83 1.67 47.76
C PRO A 382 -37.97 3.17 48.10
N SER A 383 -37.03 3.71 48.89
CA SER A 383 -37.02 5.12 49.30
C SER A 383 -36.72 6.11 48.17
N GLU A 384 -36.27 5.64 47.01
CA GLU A 384 -36.01 6.44 45.81
C GLU A 384 -37.19 6.43 44.82
N ALA A 385 -38.11 5.48 44.97
CA ALA A 385 -39.31 5.38 44.15
C ALA A 385 -40.40 6.36 44.60
N SER A 386 -41.31 6.71 43.70
CA SER A 386 -42.44 7.58 44.03
C SER A 386 -43.38 6.91 45.06
N ALA A 387 -44.09 7.72 45.84
CA ALA A 387 -45.07 7.23 46.82
C ALA A 387 -46.13 6.31 46.16
N ASP A 388 -46.55 6.63 44.94
CA ASP A 388 -47.52 5.84 44.18
C ASP A 388 -46.93 4.50 43.76
N GLU A 389 -45.68 4.45 43.30
CA GLU A 389 -45.03 3.19 42.98
C GLU A 389 -44.86 2.34 44.23
N GLN A 390 -44.41 2.93 45.33
CA GLN A 390 -44.29 2.23 46.60
C GLN A 390 -45.62 1.61 47.05
N THR A 391 -46.71 2.34 46.86
CA THR A 391 -48.08 1.88 47.19
C THR A 391 -48.53 0.78 46.24
N ALA A 392 -48.26 0.90 44.94
CA ALA A 392 -48.56 -0.14 43.96
C ALA A 392 -47.80 -1.45 44.27
N ARG A 393 -46.53 -1.36 44.66
CA ARG A 393 -45.74 -2.52 45.08
C ARG A 393 -46.25 -3.12 46.39
N ALA A 394 -46.69 -2.29 47.34
CA ALA A 394 -47.28 -2.76 48.60
C ALA A 394 -48.61 -3.47 48.37
N GLN A 395 -49.46 -2.95 47.48
CA GLN A 395 -50.68 -3.63 47.03
C GLN A 395 -50.38 -4.97 46.35
N ALA A 396 -49.37 -5.01 45.48
CA ALA A 396 -48.92 -6.26 44.86
C ALA A 396 -48.41 -7.28 45.91
N LEU A 397 -47.67 -6.81 46.91
CA LEU A 397 -47.20 -7.65 48.01
C LEU A 397 -48.35 -8.19 48.86
N TYR A 398 -49.34 -7.35 49.19
CA TYR A 398 -50.54 -7.74 49.91
C TYR A 398 -51.37 -8.74 49.12
N ASN A 399 -51.62 -8.50 47.84
CA ASN A 399 -52.35 -9.45 46.99
C ASN A 399 -51.67 -10.82 46.93
N ARG A 400 -50.33 -10.85 47.05
CA ARG A 400 -49.55 -12.08 47.06
C ARG A 400 -49.53 -12.79 48.43
N SER A 401 -49.40 -12.03 49.51
CA SER A 401 -48.97 -12.57 50.83
C SER A 401 -49.85 -12.12 52.01
N GLY A 402 -50.91 -11.37 51.75
CA GLY A 402 -51.77 -10.75 52.74
C GLY A 402 -51.07 -9.70 53.61
N ALA A 403 -51.77 -9.26 54.67
CA ALA A 403 -51.29 -8.26 55.62
C ALA A 403 -50.10 -8.73 56.49
N GLY A 404 -49.75 -10.02 56.46
CA GLY A 404 -48.72 -10.62 57.32
C GLY A 404 -47.30 -10.08 57.11
N GLN A 405 -47.08 -9.32 56.03
CA GLN A 405 -45.81 -8.62 55.77
C GLN A 405 -45.59 -7.41 56.69
N TRP A 406 -46.66 -6.92 57.32
CA TRP A 406 -46.65 -5.84 58.30
C TRP A 406 -47.24 -6.34 59.62
N PRO A 407 -46.49 -7.12 60.42
CA PRO A 407 -47.05 -7.82 61.58
C PRO A 407 -47.63 -6.89 62.65
N HIS A 408 -47.08 -5.67 62.77
CA HIS A 408 -47.52 -4.70 63.77
C HIS A 408 -48.49 -3.65 63.21
N CYS A 409 -48.29 -3.22 61.96
CA CYS A 409 -49.08 -2.17 61.36
C CYS A 409 -50.14 -2.66 60.35
N GLY A 410 -50.07 -3.91 59.92
CA GLY A 410 -51.01 -4.55 58.99
C GLY A 410 -52.48 -4.46 59.40
N PRO A 411 -52.86 -4.53 60.69
CA PRO A 411 -54.23 -4.29 61.12
C PRO A 411 -54.78 -2.90 60.73
N ARG A 412 -53.92 -1.90 60.52
CA ARG A 412 -54.35 -0.54 60.12
C ARG A 412 -54.83 -0.46 58.67
N LEU A 413 -54.62 -1.48 57.86
CA LEU A 413 -55.22 -1.55 56.52
C LEU A 413 -56.76 -1.60 56.56
N PHE A 414 -57.33 -1.97 57.71
CA PHE A 414 -58.77 -2.18 57.90
C PHE A 414 -59.40 -1.15 58.85
N SER A 415 -58.68 -0.07 59.20
CA SER A 415 -59.14 0.98 60.13
C SER A 415 -59.88 2.13 59.45
#